data_AF-A0A847AJ84-F1
#
_entry.id   AF-A0A847AJ84-F1
#
_cell.length_a   1.000
_cell.length_b   1.000
_cell.length_c   1.000
_cell.angle_alpha   90.00
_cell.angle_beta   90.00
_cell.angle_gamma   90.00
#
_symmetry.space_group_name_H-M   'P 1'
#
loop_
_entity.id
_entity.type
_entity.pdbx_description
1 polymer ?
#
loop_
_entity_poly.entity_id
_entity_poly.type
_entity_poly.pdbx_seq_one_letter_code
_entity_poly.pdbx_strand_id
1 'polypeptide(L)'
;IHVSVITSSYGFLGLSAFLGILVLILVIIRRSANKGKVNLIIGQLTTINEMSAIAGLYFLTLGTFFGAIWANESWGRYWGWDPKETWSLITILIYTFIVHMRLIPRLRGTVNYNIASILGLGSVLMTYFGVNYYLSGLHSYGQGSAGKISPVIPVLTVILIGLMVWAYHKDSTYQEKTPG
;
A
#
# COMPACT_ATOMS: atom_id res chain seq x y z
N ILE A 1 18.93 -4.66 13.48
CA ILE A 1 18.37 -5.73 12.62
C ILE A 1 16.91 -5.46 12.28
N HIS A 2 16.02 -5.29 13.26
CA HIS A 2 14.58 -5.06 13.01
C HIS A 2 14.28 -3.86 12.10
N VAL A 3 14.96 -2.71 12.29
CA VAL A 3 14.78 -1.51 11.45
C VAL A 3 15.04 -1.78 9.98
N SER A 4 16.14 -2.47 9.66
CA SER A 4 16.50 -2.79 8.27
C SER A 4 15.45 -3.69 7.61
N VAL A 5 14.93 -4.69 8.36
CA VAL A 5 13.86 -5.59 7.89
C VAL A 5 12.56 -4.82 7.61
N ILE A 6 12.18 -3.90 8.50
CA ILE A 6 11.00 -3.03 8.32
C ILE A 6 11.19 -2.09 7.12
N THR A 7 12.37 -1.48 6.97
CA THR A 7 12.64 -0.60 5.82
C THR A 7 12.62 -1.37 4.48
N SER A 8 13.13 -2.60 4.45
CA SER A 8 13.03 -3.47 3.27
C SER A 8 11.57 -3.80 2.94
N SER A 9 10.72 -4.04 3.94
CA SER A 9 9.28 -4.22 3.73
C SER A 9 8.65 -3.04 3.00
N TYR A 10 8.94 -1.80 3.43
CA TYR A 10 8.38 -0.60 2.80
C TYR A 10 8.76 -0.50 1.33
N GLY A 11 9.91 -1.01 0.92
CA GLY A 11 10.29 -1.11 -0.49
C GLY A 11 9.34 -1.99 -1.30
N PHE A 12 9.02 -3.19 -0.79
CA PHE A 12 8.08 -4.11 -1.44
C PHE A 12 6.62 -3.60 -1.44
N LEU A 13 6.19 -2.96 -0.35
CA LEU A 13 4.86 -2.35 -0.27
C LEU A 13 4.73 -1.10 -1.17
N GLY A 14 5.81 -0.32 -1.29
CA GLY A 14 5.93 0.78 -2.24
C GLY A 14 5.90 0.31 -3.69
N LEU A 15 6.62 -0.77 -4.02
CA LEU A 15 6.59 -1.40 -5.34
C LEU A 15 5.17 -1.91 -5.67
N SER A 16 4.49 -2.51 -4.70
CA SER A 16 3.09 -2.95 -4.86
C SER A 16 2.16 -1.78 -5.25
N ALA A 17 2.26 -0.64 -4.56
CA ALA A 17 1.49 0.54 -4.90
C ALA A 17 1.84 1.10 -6.30
N PHE A 18 3.13 1.12 -6.65
CA PHE A 18 3.60 1.56 -7.97
C PHE A 18 3.05 0.69 -9.10
N LEU A 19 3.12 -0.64 -8.95
CA LEU A 19 2.52 -1.59 -9.89
C LEU A 19 1.00 -1.40 -10.01
N GLY A 20 0.33 -1.10 -8.90
CA GLY A 20 -1.08 -0.71 -8.90
C GLY A 20 -1.37 0.47 -9.81
N ILE A 21 -0.57 1.55 -9.71
CA ILE A 21 -0.70 2.73 -10.58
C ILE A 21 -0.51 2.36 -12.05
N LEU A 22 0.51 1.55 -12.37
CA LEU A 22 0.77 1.10 -13.75
C LEU A 22 -0.42 0.31 -14.30
N VAL A 23 -1.00 -0.58 -13.51
CA VAL A 23 -2.19 -1.35 -13.93
C VAL A 23 -3.36 -0.41 -14.22
N LEU A 24 -3.62 0.59 -13.39
CA LEU A 24 -4.70 1.55 -13.64
C LEU A 24 -4.50 2.35 -14.92
N ILE A 25 -3.25 2.76 -15.21
CA ILE A 25 -2.91 3.42 -16.47
C ILE A 25 -3.18 2.49 -17.67
N LEU A 26 -2.80 1.21 -17.58
CA LEU A 26 -3.06 0.23 -18.64
C LEU A 26 -4.56 -0.03 -18.84
N VAL A 27 -5.35 -0.05 -17.77
CA VAL A 27 -6.81 -0.16 -17.83
C VAL A 27 -7.43 1.00 -18.61
N ILE A 28 -6.91 2.22 -18.42
CA ILE A 28 -7.37 3.41 -19.13
C ILE A 28 -6.98 3.37 -20.62
N ILE A 29 -5.75 2.95 -20.94
CA ILE A 29 -5.23 2.89 -22.32
C ILE A 29 -5.82 1.70 -23.09
N ARG A 30 -6.42 0.73 -22.41
CA ARG A 30 -7.04 -0.46 -23.02
C ARG A 30 -8.10 -0.06 -24.06
N ARG A 31 -7.81 -0.38 -25.32
CA ARG A 31 -8.70 -0.20 -26.48
C ARG A 31 -9.08 -1.53 -27.09
N SER A 32 -10.19 -1.57 -27.85
CA SER A 32 -10.68 -2.78 -28.53
C SER A 32 -9.61 -3.45 -29.42
N ALA A 33 -8.79 -2.65 -30.11
CA ALA A 33 -7.71 -3.13 -30.97
C ALA A 33 -6.62 -3.93 -30.24
N ASN A 34 -6.34 -3.59 -28.96
CA ASN A 34 -5.18 -4.14 -28.23
C ASN A 34 -5.61 -4.96 -26.99
N LYS A 35 -6.92 -5.23 -26.84
CA LYS A 35 -7.52 -5.80 -25.62
C LYS A 35 -6.85 -7.09 -25.14
N GLY A 36 -6.50 -8.00 -26.06
CA GLY A 36 -5.91 -9.29 -25.71
C GLY A 36 -4.54 -9.15 -25.04
N LYS A 37 -3.63 -8.38 -25.65
CA LYS A 37 -2.28 -8.15 -25.11
C LYS A 37 -2.33 -7.35 -23.80
N VAL A 38 -3.16 -6.29 -23.75
CA VAL A 38 -3.26 -5.43 -22.57
C VAL A 38 -3.86 -6.17 -21.37
N ASN A 39 -4.89 -7.00 -21.56
CA ASN A 39 -5.47 -7.79 -20.48
C ASN A 39 -4.47 -8.82 -19.91
N LEU A 40 -3.65 -9.44 -20.77
CA LEU A 40 -2.59 -10.35 -20.32
C LEU A 40 -1.57 -9.63 -19.43
N ILE A 41 -1.09 -8.46 -19.87
CA ILE A 41 -0.11 -7.66 -19.12
C ILE A 41 -0.72 -7.19 -17.79
N ILE A 42 -1.98 -6.74 -17.78
CA ILE A 42 -2.69 -6.35 -16.56
C ILE A 42 -2.73 -7.51 -15.55
N GLY A 43 -3.07 -8.73 -16.01
CA GLY A 43 -3.09 -9.91 -15.15
C GLY A 43 -1.72 -10.26 -14.58
N GLN A 44 -0.67 -10.20 -15.41
CA GLN A 44 0.72 -10.45 -14.99
C GLN A 44 1.19 -9.42 -13.96
N LEU A 45 1.01 -8.13 -14.24
CA LEU A 45 1.41 -7.06 -13.32
C LEU A 45 0.64 -7.11 -12.00
N THR A 46 -0.65 -7.45 -12.03
CA THR A 46 -1.44 -7.63 -10.80
C THR A 46 -0.94 -8.81 -9.97
N THR A 47 -0.53 -9.89 -10.63
CA THR A 47 0.05 -11.05 -9.95
C THR A 47 1.41 -10.71 -9.32
N ILE A 48 2.25 -9.94 -10.02
CA ILE A 48 3.52 -9.45 -9.47
C ILE A 48 3.28 -8.49 -8.30
N ASN A 49 2.29 -7.59 -8.43
CA ASN A 49 1.87 -6.67 -7.37
C ASN A 49 1.56 -7.43 -6.08
N GLU A 50 0.81 -8.53 -6.19
CA GLU A 50 0.47 -9.37 -5.04
C GLU A 50 1.64 -10.08 -4.42
N MET A 51 2.51 -10.68 -5.24
CA MET A 51 3.72 -11.31 -4.73
C MET A 51 4.57 -10.30 -3.97
N SER A 52 4.64 -9.05 -4.48
CA SER A 52 5.32 -7.95 -3.80
C SER A 52 4.62 -7.57 -2.49
N ALA A 53 3.30 -7.43 -2.48
CA ALA A 53 2.52 -7.10 -1.28
C ALA A 53 2.67 -8.17 -0.19
N ILE A 54 2.62 -9.45 -0.58
CA ILE A 54 2.79 -10.61 0.31
C ILE A 54 4.20 -10.60 0.91
N ALA A 55 5.24 -10.44 0.07
CA ALA A 55 6.62 -10.35 0.54
C ALA A 55 6.79 -9.20 1.53
N GLY A 56 6.30 -8.00 1.18
CA GLY A 56 6.32 -6.84 2.07
C GLY A 56 5.60 -7.10 3.38
N LEU A 57 4.43 -7.74 3.37
CA LEU A 57 3.69 -8.10 4.58
C LEU A 57 4.47 -9.07 5.48
N TYR A 58 5.14 -10.07 4.91
CA TYR A 58 6.00 -10.97 5.68
C TYR A 58 7.16 -10.23 6.34
N PHE A 59 7.89 -9.42 5.58
CA PHE A 59 8.98 -8.61 6.13
C PHE A 59 8.49 -7.63 7.19
N LEU A 60 7.31 -7.01 7.01
CA LEU A 60 6.75 -6.10 8.00
C LEU A 60 6.47 -6.82 9.30
N THR A 61 5.80 -7.98 9.21
CA THR A 61 5.37 -8.77 10.37
C THR A 61 6.58 -9.29 11.14
N LEU A 62 7.57 -9.87 10.44
CA LEU A 62 8.82 -10.33 11.06
C LEU A 62 9.63 -9.17 11.64
N GLY A 63 9.68 -8.04 10.93
CA GLY A 63 10.35 -6.83 11.39
C GLY A 63 9.73 -6.29 12.68
N THR A 64 8.39 -6.19 12.75
CA THR A 64 7.66 -5.79 13.95
C THR A 64 7.88 -6.77 15.10
N PHE A 65 7.90 -8.07 14.82
CA PHE A 65 8.18 -9.09 15.84
C PHE A 65 9.60 -8.95 16.42
N PHE A 66 10.63 -8.81 15.58
CA PHE A 66 11.99 -8.54 16.04
C PHE A 66 12.12 -7.18 16.75
N GLY A 67 11.31 -6.20 16.36
CA GLY A 67 11.18 -4.92 17.05
C GLY A 67 10.68 -5.10 18.49
N ALA A 68 9.66 -5.93 18.71
CA ALA A 68 9.12 -6.22 20.03
C ALA A 68 10.14 -6.89 20.96
N ILE A 69 10.96 -7.83 20.44
CA ILE A 69 12.04 -8.45 21.21
C ILE A 69 13.07 -7.39 21.65
N TRP A 70 13.49 -6.54 20.72
CA TRP A 70 14.44 -5.47 21.00
C TRP A 70 13.87 -4.42 21.99
N ALA A 71 12.58 -4.11 21.90
CA ALA A 71 11.90 -3.23 22.84
C ALA A 71 11.93 -3.78 24.27
N ASN A 72 11.79 -5.10 24.43
CA ASN A 72 11.90 -5.73 25.75
C ASN A 72 13.31 -5.62 26.32
N GLU A 73 14.34 -5.85 25.50
CA GLU A 73 15.74 -5.69 25.92
C GLU A 73 16.09 -4.23 26.27
N SER A 74 15.48 -3.27 25.60
CA SER A 74 15.82 -1.84 25.75
C SER A 74 15.01 -1.12 26.82
N TRP A 75 13.72 -1.44 26.93
CA TRP A 75 12.74 -0.71 27.75
C TRP A 75 11.96 -1.61 28.71
N GLY A 76 12.30 -2.90 28.80
CA GLY A 76 11.70 -3.85 29.74
C GLY A 76 10.27 -4.28 29.41
N ARG A 77 9.80 -4.04 28.17
CA ARG A 77 8.46 -4.46 27.69
C ARG A 77 8.48 -4.76 26.20
N TYR A 78 7.67 -5.73 25.76
CA TYR A 78 7.56 -6.11 24.35
C TYR A 78 6.76 -5.14 23.49
N TRP A 79 5.81 -4.41 24.10
CA TRP A 79 4.90 -3.51 23.39
C TRP A 79 4.41 -2.42 24.35
N GLY A 80 4.38 -1.18 23.88
CA GLY A 80 3.99 0.02 24.60
C GLY A 80 2.81 0.79 24.01
N TRP A 81 2.23 0.34 22.88
CA TRP A 81 1.15 1.06 22.16
C TRP A 81 1.54 2.48 21.76
N ASP A 82 2.83 2.74 21.55
CA ASP A 82 3.23 4.03 21.04
C ASP A 82 2.72 4.21 19.60
N PRO A 83 2.66 5.45 19.08
CA PRO A 83 2.18 5.69 17.73
C PRO A 83 2.87 4.86 16.65
N LYS A 84 4.18 4.55 16.75
CA LYS A 84 4.87 3.75 15.73
C LYS A 84 4.48 2.29 15.78
N GLU A 85 4.46 1.70 16.97
CA GLU A 85 3.99 0.34 17.19
C GLU A 85 2.55 0.17 16.70
N THR A 86 1.65 1.08 17.10
CA THR A 86 0.23 1.03 16.71
C THR A 86 0.03 1.13 15.20
N TRP A 87 0.72 2.07 14.53
CA TRP A 87 0.61 2.20 13.09
C TRP A 87 1.29 1.05 12.33
N SER A 88 2.32 0.42 12.90
CA SER A 88 2.90 -0.79 12.30
C SER A 88 1.88 -1.94 12.29
N LEU A 89 1.14 -2.12 13.39
CA LEU A 89 0.06 -3.10 13.49
C LEU A 89 -1.09 -2.78 12.52
N ILE A 90 -1.52 -1.52 12.46
CA ILE A 90 -2.56 -1.07 11.51
C ILE A 90 -2.15 -1.36 10.06
N THR A 91 -0.90 -1.09 9.69
CA THR A 91 -0.39 -1.37 8.35
C THR A 91 -0.37 -2.87 8.04
N ILE A 92 0.03 -3.72 9.01
CA ILE A 92 -0.06 -5.18 8.87
C ILE A 92 -1.51 -5.60 8.60
N LEU A 93 -2.48 -5.08 9.37
CA LEU A 93 -3.90 -5.40 9.19
C LEU A 93 -4.44 -4.95 7.83
N ILE A 94 -4.09 -3.74 7.38
CA ILE A 94 -4.49 -3.22 6.07
C ILE A 94 -3.94 -4.10 4.95
N TYR A 95 -2.64 -4.40 4.94
CA TYR A 95 -2.06 -5.22 3.87
C TYR A 95 -2.50 -6.68 3.94
N THR A 96 -2.77 -7.20 5.14
CA THR A 96 -3.43 -8.50 5.30
C THR A 96 -4.79 -8.48 4.60
N PHE A 97 -5.63 -7.47 4.87
CA PHE A 97 -6.92 -7.35 4.20
C PHE A 97 -6.79 -7.24 2.68
N ILE A 98 -5.88 -6.40 2.18
CA ILE A 98 -5.63 -6.21 0.74
C ILE A 98 -5.29 -7.54 0.07
N VAL A 99 -4.35 -8.31 0.63
CA VAL A 99 -3.98 -9.63 0.09
C VAL A 99 -5.16 -10.60 0.10
N HIS A 100 -6.03 -10.54 1.12
CA HIS A 100 -7.21 -11.41 1.23
C HIS A 100 -8.39 -10.99 0.35
N MET A 101 -8.37 -9.79 -0.26
CA MET A 101 -9.45 -9.34 -1.17
C MET A 101 -9.70 -10.32 -2.30
N ARG A 102 -8.69 -11.10 -2.73
CA ARG A 102 -8.84 -12.15 -3.75
C ARG A 102 -9.77 -13.28 -3.37
N LEU A 103 -9.88 -13.59 -2.07
CA LEU A 103 -10.76 -14.65 -1.57
C LEU A 103 -12.22 -14.19 -1.51
N ILE A 104 -12.47 -12.88 -1.60
CA ILE A 104 -13.79 -12.29 -1.49
C ILE A 104 -14.37 -12.10 -2.89
N PRO A 105 -15.44 -12.82 -3.29
CA PRO A 105 -15.98 -12.78 -4.66
C PRO A 105 -16.35 -11.39 -5.17
N ARG A 106 -16.74 -10.47 -4.27
CA ARG A 106 -17.07 -9.07 -4.60
C ARG A 106 -15.86 -8.16 -4.76
N LEU A 107 -14.72 -8.50 -4.15
CA LEU A 107 -13.52 -7.65 -4.10
C LEU A 107 -12.35 -8.18 -4.95
N ARG A 108 -12.43 -9.42 -5.45
CA ARG A 108 -11.40 -10.07 -6.28
C ARG A 108 -11.14 -9.41 -7.65
N GLY A 109 -11.88 -8.35 -8.00
CA GLY A 109 -11.70 -7.64 -9.27
C GLY A 109 -10.31 -7.02 -9.39
N THR A 110 -9.70 -7.12 -10.57
CA THR A 110 -8.34 -6.63 -10.81
C THR A 110 -8.18 -5.15 -10.47
N VAL A 111 -9.12 -4.31 -10.87
CA VAL A 111 -9.08 -2.86 -10.57
C VAL A 111 -9.22 -2.60 -9.06
N ASN A 112 -10.12 -3.31 -8.39
CA ASN A 112 -10.33 -3.14 -6.95
C ASN A 112 -9.07 -3.48 -6.14
N TYR A 113 -8.41 -4.58 -6.48
CA TYR A 113 -7.15 -4.97 -5.83
C TYR A 113 -6.06 -3.91 -6.02
N ASN A 114 -5.85 -3.43 -7.26
CA ASN A 114 -4.81 -2.45 -7.56
C ASN A 114 -5.11 -1.05 -6.98
N ILE A 115 -6.39 -0.68 -6.84
CA ILE A 115 -6.79 0.52 -6.08
C ILE A 115 -6.44 0.34 -4.60
N ALA A 116 -6.78 -0.81 -4.02
CA ALA A 116 -6.51 -1.09 -2.62
C ALA A 116 -5.01 -1.11 -2.30
N SER A 117 -4.15 -1.62 -3.19
CA SER A 117 -2.69 -1.58 -3.02
C SER A 117 -2.12 -0.15 -3.01
N ILE A 118 -2.71 0.76 -3.80
CA ILE A 118 -2.35 2.19 -3.78
C ILE A 118 -2.78 2.84 -2.46
N LEU A 119 -4.01 2.59 -2.02
CA LEU A 119 -4.52 3.14 -0.76
C LEU A 119 -3.75 2.61 0.45
N GLY A 120 -3.32 1.34 0.41
CA GLY A 120 -2.48 0.72 1.44
C GLY A 120 -1.16 1.47 1.65
N LEU A 121 -0.59 2.08 0.61
CA LEU A 121 0.62 2.90 0.75
C LEU A 121 0.41 4.07 1.73
N GLY A 122 -0.82 4.58 1.83
CA GLY A 122 -1.17 5.63 2.79
C GLY A 122 -0.88 5.23 4.23
N SER A 123 -1.11 3.96 4.62
CA SER A 123 -0.81 3.51 5.98
C SER A 123 0.70 3.41 6.21
N VAL A 124 1.47 2.95 5.22
CA VAL A 124 2.95 2.92 5.28
C VAL A 124 3.51 4.32 5.43
N LEU A 125 3.02 5.29 4.63
CA LEU A 125 3.42 6.68 4.73
C LEU A 125 3.05 7.29 6.08
N MET A 126 1.92 6.90 6.68
CA MET A 126 1.56 7.32 8.03
C MET A 126 2.51 6.72 9.08
N THR A 127 2.86 5.43 8.98
CA THR A 127 3.84 4.80 9.90
C THR A 127 5.22 5.47 9.78
N TYR A 128 5.68 5.77 8.56
CA TYR A 128 7.04 6.27 8.30
C TYR A 128 7.18 7.79 8.44
N PHE A 129 6.27 8.57 7.84
CA PHE A 129 6.29 10.04 7.93
C PHE A 129 5.31 10.54 8.98
N GLY A 130 4.07 10.05 8.93
CA GLY A 130 2.97 10.53 9.77
C GLY A 130 3.30 10.54 11.26
N VAL A 131 3.80 9.42 11.78
CA VAL A 131 4.17 9.33 13.18
C VAL A 131 5.40 10.17 13.53
N ASN A 132 6.33 10.43 12.60
CA ASN A 132 7.50 11.25 12.90
C ASN A 132 7.20 12.76 12.92
N TYR A 133 6.20 13.21 12.15
CA TYR A 133 5.90 14.65 11.98
C TYR A 133 4.61 15.11 12.68
N TYR A 134 3.62 14.23 12.85
CA TYR A 134 2.29 14.61 13.35
C TYR A 134 1.95 14.03 14.73
N LEU A 135 2.68 13.00 15.18
CA LEU A 135 2.45 12.35 16.48
C LEU A 135 3.74 12.38 17.29
N SER A 136 3.66 12.64 18.60
CA SER A 136 4.81 12.61 19.49
C SER A 136 4.93 11.23 20.16
N GLY A 137 6.15 10.75 20.38
CA GLY A 137 6.42 9.46 21.05
C GLY A 137 7.92 9.20 21.23
N LEU A 138 8.27 8.12 21.94
CA LEU A 138 9.65 7.70 22.25
C LEU A 138 10.52 7.45 20.99
N HIS A 139 9.87 7.31 19.83
CA HIS A 139 10.52 7.12 18.54
C HIS A 139 10.57 8.39 17.67
N SER A 140 10.16 9.55 18.17
CA SER A 140 10.18 10.80 17.40
C SER A 140 11.60 11.38 17.33
N TYR A 141 12.35 11.08 16.27
CA TYR A 141 13.70 11.61 16.07
C TYR A 141 13.74 12.97 15.36
N GLY A 142 12.58 13.51 14.98
CA GLY A 142 12.47 14.79 14.28
C GLY A 142 11.33 15.63 14.81
N GLN A 143 11.53 16.31 15.94
CA GLN A 143 10.70 17.46 16.32
C GLN A 143 11.05 18.66 15.42
N GLY A 144 10.89 18.49 14.10
CA GLY A 144 10.88 19.60 13.16
C GLY A 144 9.46 20.12 13.14
N SER A 145 9.25 21.40 13.46
CA SER A 145 8.00 22.13 13.26
C SER A 145 7.32 21.60 12.01
N ALA A 146 6.09 21.09 12.10
CA ALA A 146 5.35 20.60 10.95
C ALA A 146 5.32 21.71 9.90
N GLY A 147 6.28 21.68 8.97
CA GLY A 147 6.46 22.69 7.97
C GLY A 147 5.22 22.70 7.12
N LYS A 148 4.85 23.86 6.58
CA LYS A 148 3.72 23.99 5.65
C LYS A 148 3.74 22.81 4.68
N ILE A 149 2.67 22.00 4.69
CA ILE A 149 2.53 20.87 3.79
C ILE A 149 2.75 21.40 2.38
N SER A 150 3.75 20.86 1.67
CA SER A 150 4.02 21.27 0.30
C SER A 150 2.74 21.10 -0.53
N PRO A 151 2.31 22.11 -1.31
CA PRO A 151 1.12 22.02 -2.16
C PRO A 151 1.14 20.80 -3.11
N VAL A 152 2.33 20.24 -3.37
CA VAL A 152 2.51 19.04 -4.19
C VAL A 152 1.76 17.83 -3.62
N ILE A 153 1.72 17.65 -2.30
CA ILE A 153 1.09 16.47 -1.67
C ILE A 153 -0.42 16.40 -1.98
N PRO A 154 -1.24 17.42 -1.65
CA PRO A 154 -2.67 17.38 -1.96
C PRO A 154 -2.93 17.32 -3.47
N VAL A 155 -2.11 17.97 -4.30
CA VAL A 155 -2.24 17.89 -5.77
C VAL A 155 -2.04 16.46 -6.26
N LEU A 156 -0.99 15.76 -5.81
CA LEU A 156 -0.75 14.36 -6.17
C LEU A 156 -1.87 13.45 -5.68
N THR A 157 -2.40 13.67 -4.48
CA THR A 157 -3.54 12.90 -3.97
C THR A 157 -4.78 13.07 -4.84
N VAL A 158 -5.10 14.30 -5.27
CA VAL A 158 -6.23 14.57 -6.18
C VAL A 158 -6.02 13.89 -7.53
N ILE A 159 -4.80 13.95 -8.09
CA ILE A 159 -4.46 13.27 -9.34
C ILE A 159 -4.65 11.75 -9.21
N LEU A 160 -4.18 11.15 -8.12
CA LEU A 160 -4.34 9.72 -7.87
C LEU A 160 -5.81 9.33 -7.71
N ILE A 161 -6.61 10.12 -7.00
CA ILE A 161 -8.06 9.90 -6.89
C ILE A 161 -8.73 9.96 -8.26
N GLY A 162 -8.41 10.98 -9.06
CA GLY A 162 -8.90 11.11 -10.43
C GLY A 162 -8.54 9.90 -11.30
N LEU A 163 -7.30 9.42 -11.20
CA LEU A 163 -6.83 8.22 -11.89
C LEU A 163 -7.63 6.98 -11.48
N MET A 164 -7.84 6.76 -10.18
CA MET A 164 -8.59 5.63 -9.65
C MET A 164 -10.05 5.64 -10.11
N VAL A 165 -10.72 6.78 -10.02
CA VAL A 165 -12.12 6.94 -10.46
C VAL A 165 -12.24 6.71 -11.96
N TRP A 166 -11.33 7.27 -12.76
CA TRP A 166 -11.37 7.13 -14.20
C TRP A 166 -11.11 5.69 -14.67
N ALA A 167 -10.12 5.02 -14.08
CA ALA A 167 -9.83 3.62 -14.35
C ALA A 167 -11.00 2.72 -13.95
N TYR A 168 -11.62 2.97 -12.79
CA TYR A 168 -12.80 2.23 -12.33
C TYR A 168 -13.99 2.36 -13.29
N HIS A 169 -14.30 3.58 -13.72
CA HIS A 169 -15.39 3.81 -14.68
C HIS A 169 -15.12 3.12 -16.03
N LYS A 170 -13.88 3.22 -16.54
CA LYS A 170 -13.47 2.54 -17.77
C LYS A 170 -13.58 1.03 -17.69
N ASP A 171 -13.23 0.43 -16.56
CA ASP A 171 -13.33 -1.01 -16.38
C ASP A 171 -14.80 -1.47 -16.27
N SER A 172 -15.65 -0.73 -15.55
CA SER A 172 -17.08 -1.02 -15.46
C SER A 172 -17.75 -1.02 -16.83
N THR A 173 -17.52 0.01 -17.66
CA THR A 173 -18.06 0.06 -19.04
C THR A 173 -17.51 -1.08 -19.91
N TYR A 174 -16.31 -1.57 -19.65
CA TYR A 174 -15.74 -2.70 -20.38
C TYR A 174 -16.43 -4.00 -20.00
N GLN A 175 -16.62 -4.26 -18.70
CA GLN A 175 -17.29 -5.46 -18.22
C GLN A 175 -18.74 -5.57 -18.72
N GLU A 176 -19.47 -4.45 -18.82
CA GLU A 176 -20.82 -4.42 -19.39
C GLU A 176 -20.86 -4.81 -20.88
N LYS A 177 -19.82 -4.49 -21.66
CA LYS A 177 -19.74 -4.77 -23.10
C LYS A 177 -19.27 -6.18 -23.44
N THR A 178 -18.69 -6.89 -22.47
CA THR A 178 -18.23 -8.27 -22.60
C THR A 178 -18.66 -9.06 -21.36
N PRO A 179 -19.97 -9.35 -21.20
CA PRO A 179 -20.40 -10.30 -20.19
C PRO A 179 -19.78 -11.66 -20.52
N GLY A 180 -19.08 -12.23 -19.53
CA GLY A 180 -18.40 -13.52 -19.64
C GLY A 180 -19.38 -14.68 -19.78
#